data_AF-A0A7C5W8T3-F1
#
_entry.id   AF-A0A7C5W8T3-F1
#
_cell.length_a   1.000
_cell.length_b   1.000
_cell.length_c   1.000
_cell.angle_alpha   90.00
_cell.angle_beta   90.00
_cell.angle_gamma   90.00
#
_symmetry.space_group_name_H-M   'P 1'
#
loop_
_entity.id
_entity.type
_entity.pdbx_description
1 polymer ?
#
loop_
_entity_poly.entity_id
_entity_poly.type
_entity_poly.pdbx_seq_one_letter_code
_entity_poly.pdbx_strand_id
1 'polypeptide(L)'
;MGRFRFSLERLLRLRTQQVHQAQSILQSLTASRLALEARLEQLRHEHETAQTQAAQPGTVLAQHFHDLWAYAQHLQQQLERQHHEHARLRQLEAAQQHHVREALKAKDVLERLREHRWEAFRRAEASQEQRLLDEVSQRRRQR
;
A
#
# COMPACT_ATOMS: atom_id res chain seq x y z
N MET A 1 -22.39 -34.54 11.26
CA MET A 1 -21.35 -33.51 11.41
C MET A 1 -21.79 -32.25 10.69
N GLY A 2 -21.89 -31.15 11.42
CA GLY A 2 -22.28 -29.86 10.86
C GLY A 2 -21.17 -29.26 10.00
N ARG A 3 -21.51 -28.36 9.08
CA ARG A 3 -20.51 -27.50 8.43
C ARG A 3 -20.37 -26.22 9.24
N PHE A 4 -19.14 -25.81 9.54
CA PHE A 4 -18.91 -24.51 10.17
C PHE A 4 -19.35 -23.37 9.25
N ARG A 5 -20.03 -22.39 9.84
CA ARG A 5 -20.46 -21.16 9.16
C ARG A 5 -20.08 -19.98 10.03
N PHE A 6 -19.24 -19.10 9.48
CA PHE A 6 -18.89 -17.85 10.14
C PHE A 6 -19.90 -16.76 9.74
N SER A 7 -20.62 -16.23 10.73
CA SER A 7 -21.69 -15.25 10.49
C SER A 7 -21.19 -13.94 9.88
N LEU A 8 -19.92 -13.58 10.11
CA LEU A 8 -19.31 -12.35 9.62
C LEU A 8 -18.45 -12.55 8.36
N GLU A 9 -18.60 -13.68 7.66
CA GLU A 9 -17.82 -14.00 6.46
C GLU A 9 -17.93 -12.92 5.37
N ARG A 10 -19.13 -12.35 5.17
CA ARG A 10 -19.34 -11.26 4.20
C ARG A 10 -18.59 -9.98 4.60
N LEU A 11 -18.56 -9.67 5.90
CA LEU A 11 -17.84 -8.52 6.42
C LEU A 11 -16.33 -8.73 6.31
N LEU A 12 -15.84 -9.95 6.59
CA LEU A 12 -14.43 -10.30 6.41
C LEU A 12 -13.99 -10.11 4.95
N ARG A 13 -14.80 -10.57 3.98
CA ARG A 13 -14.54 -10.35 2.54
C ARG A 13 -14.48 -8.86 2.19
N LEU A 14 -15.41 -8.06 2.72
CA LEU A 14 -15.41 -6.61 2.52
C LEU A 14 -14.11 -5.98 3.06
N ARG A 15 -13.67 -6.36 4.27
CA ARG A 15 -12.42 -5.84 4.85
C ARG A 15 -11.19 -6.26 4.04
N THR A 16 -11.17 -7.49 3.54
CA THR A 16 -10.12 -7.95 2.62
C THR A 16 -10.06 -7.12 1.34
N GLN A 17 -11.22 -6.81 0.74
CA GLN A 17 -11.28 -5.92 -0.44
C GLN A 17 -10.78 -4.51 -0.12
N GLN A 18 -11.15 -3.95 1.03
CA GLN A 18 -10.66 -2.63 1.48
C GLN A 18 -9.15 -2.60 1.67
N VAL A 19 -8.55 -3.67 2.22
CA VAL A 19 -7.09 -3.80 2.32
C VAL A 19 -6.45 -3.77 0.93
N HIS A 20 -6.97 -4.58 -0.01
CA HIS A 20 -6.44 -4.61 -1.37
C HIS A 20 -6.55 -3.26 -2.08
N GLN A 21 -7.70 -2.57 -1.94
CA GLN A 21 -7.89 -1.24 -2.50
C GLN A 21 -6.90 -0.24 -1.91
N ALA A 22 -6.73 -0.24 -0.58
CA ALA A 22 -5.80 0.66 0.09
C ALA A 22 -4.35 0.41 -0.34
N GLN A 23 -3.95 -0.86 -0.51
CA GLN A 23 -2.63 -1.25 -1.01
C GLN A 23 -2.42 -0.83 -2.46
N SER A 24 -3.42 -1.00 -3.33
CA SER A 24 -3.35 -0.58 -4.73
C SER A 24 -3.15 0.93 -4.86
N ILE A 25 -3.87 1.73 -4.05
CA ILE A 25 -3.67 3.19 -4.01
C ILE A 25 -2.25 3.53 -3.55
N LEU A 26 -1.75 2.86 -2.51
CA LEU A 26 -0.38 3.08 -2.03
C LEU A 26 0.67 2.75 -3.11
N GLN A 27 0.48 1.65 -3.84
CA GLN A 27 1.35 1.27 -4.96
C GLN A 27 1.34 2.33 -6.06
N SER A 28 0.16 2.85 -6.43
CA SER A 28 0.05 3.93 -7.41
C SER A 28 0.79 5.18 -6.95
N LEU A 29 0.62 5.61 -5.70
CA LEU A 29 1.32 6.78 -5.16
C LEU A 29 2.85 6.57 -5.17
N THR A 30 3.29 5.38 -4.78
CA THR A 30 4.70 4.98 -4.80
C THR A 30 5.29 5.04 -6.21
N ALA A 31 4.56 4.52 -7.20
CA ALA A 31 4.98 4.58 -8.59
C ALA A 31 5.06 6.02 -9.10
N SER A 32 4.07 6.86 -8.78
CA SER A 32 4.09 8.29 -9.14
C SER A 32 5.27 9.03 -8.51
N ARG A 33 5.59 8.77 -7.24
CA ARG A 33 6.75 9.37 -6.56
C ARG A 33 8.05 8.94 -7.22
N LEU A 34 8.23 7.66 -7.52
CA LEU A 34 9.44 7.15 -8.18
C LEU A 34 9.61 7.73 -9.59
N ALA A 35 8.53 7.86 -10.35
CA ALA A 35 8.57 8.50 -11.66
C ALA A 35 8.96 9.99 -11.56
N LEU A 36 8.44 10.70 -10.55
CA LEU A 36 8.78 12.10 -10.31
C LEU A 36 10.24 12.25 -9.82
N GLU A 37 10.74 11.34 -8.99
CA GLU A 37 12.15 11.30 -8.58
C GLU A 37 13.07 11.13 -9.78
N ALA A 38 12.75 10.20 -10.69
CA ALA A 38 13.50 10.03 -11.93
C ALA A 38 13.48 11.30 -12.81
N ARG A 39 12.33 11.99 -12.90
CA ARG A 39 12.24 13.25 -13.66
C ARG A 39 13.04 14.38 -13.02
N LEU A 40 13.03 14.48 -11.68
CA LEU A 40 13.85 15.44 -10.95
C LEU A 40 15.34 15.22 -11.19
N GLU A 41 15.80 13.96 -11.21
CA GLU A 41 17.19 13.65 -11.54
C GLU A 41 17.56 14.06 -12.97
N GLN A 42 16.67 13.80 -13.94
CA GLN A 42 16.86 14.27 -15.32
C GLN A 42 16.97 15.79 -15.41
N LEU A 43 16.03 16.52 -14.77
CA LEU A 43 16.04 17.99 -14.77
C LEU A 43 17.29 18.56 -14.10
N ARG A 44 17.78 17.93 -13.02
CA ARG A 44 19.05 18.33 -12.38
C ARG A 44 20.21 18.20 -13.34
N HIS A 45 20.29 17.08 -14.06
CA HIS A 45 21.33 16.86 -15.05
C HIS A 45 21.22 17.85 -16.23
N GLU A 46 20.02 18.09 -16.75
CA GLU A 46 19.75 19.11 -17.78
C GLU A 46 20.16 20.52 -17.31
N HIS A 47 19.93 20.84 -16.04
CA HIS A 47 20.31 22.13 -15.46
C HIS A 47 21.83 22.27 -15.27
N GLU A 48 22.51 21.25 -14.74
CA GLU A 48 23.97 21.23 -14.58
C GLU A 48 24.69 21.33 -15.93
N THR A 49 24.19 20.63 -16.95
CA THR A 49 24.75 20.70 -18.31
C THR A 49 24.56 22.09 -18.92
N ALA A 50 23.38 22.70 -18.77
CA ALA A 50 23.12 24.07 -19.23
C ALA A 50 24.04 25.10 -18.53
N GLN A 51 24.24 24.97 -17.21
CA GLN A 51 25.18 25.83 -16.48
C GLN A 51 26.62 25.66 -16.93
N THR A 52 27.05 24.42 -17.17
CA THR A 52 28.41 24.12 -17.63
C THR A 52 28.67 24.71 -19.03
N GLN A 53 27.68 24.65 -19.92
CA GLN A 53 27.74 25.27 -21.25
C GLN A 53 27.81 26.80 -21.16
N ALA A 54 27.05 27.41 -20.25
CA ALA A 54 27.09 28.86 -20.01
C ALA A 54 28.43 29.34 -19.40
N ALA A 55 29.16 28.47 -18.70
CA ALA A 55 30.44 28.77 -18.07
C ALA A 55 31.67 28.63 -18.99
N GLN A 56 31.50 28.16 -20.24
CA GLN A 56 32.62 27.99 -21.16
C GLN A 56 33.18 29.36 -21.62
N PRO A 57 34.50 29.60 -21.50
CA PRO A 57 35.11 30.85 -21.92
C PRO A 57 35.13 30.98 -23.44
N GLY A 58 34.57 32.07 -23.97
CA GLY A 58 34.56 32.39 -25.40
C GLY A 58 33.75 33.66 -25.72
N THR A 59 33.92 34.21 -26.92
CA THR A 59 33.15 35.37 -27.40
C THR A 59 31.75 34.92 -27.82
N VAL A 60 30.86 34.74 -26.85
CA VAL A 60 29.47 34.35 -27.10
C VAL A 60 28.64 35.60 -27.40
N LEU A 61 27.82 35.57 -28.46
CA LEU A 61 26.85 36.62 -28.75
C LEU A 61 25.93 36.84 -27.53
N ALA A 62 25.69 38.10 -27.15
CA ALA A 62 24.88 38.43 -25.97
C ALA A 62 23.49 37.77 -25.96
N GLN A 63 22.89 37.55 -27.13
CA GLN A 63 21.63 36.79 -27.29
C GLN A 63 21.76 35.34 -26.81
N HIS A 64 22.83 34.64 -27.17
CA HIS A 64 23.02 33.24 -26.79
C HIS A 64 23.26 33.09 -25.27
N PHE A 65 23.92 34.07 -24.64
CA PHE A 65 24.02 34.10 -23.17
C PHE A 65 22.66 34.35 -22.50
N HIS A 66 21.84 35.25 -23.05
CA HIS A 66 20.48 35.50 -22.57
C HIS A 66 19.59 34.26 -22.67
N ASP A 67 19.66 33.55 -23.79
CA ASP A 67 18.88 32.32 -24.04
C ASP A 67 19.27 31.20 -23.05
N LEU A 68 20.57 30.99 -22.82
CA LEU A 68 21.07 30.03 -21.84
C LEU A 68 20.63 30.38 -20.41
N TRP A 69 20.68 31.66 -20.04
CA TRP A 69 20.22 32.12 -18.73
C TRP A 69 18.72 31.92 -18.54
N ALA A 70 17.91 32.30 -19.54
CA ALA A 70 16.46 32.12 -19.50
C ALA A 70 16.08 30.63 -19.41
N TYR A 71 16.80 29.76 -20.13
CA TYR A 71 16.62 28.31 -20.06
C TYR A 71 16.97 27.76 -18.67
N ALA A 72 18.09 28.18 -18.07
CA ALA A 72 18.47 27.77 -16.72
C ALA A 72 17.43 28.21 -15.67
N GLN A 73 16.92 29.45 -15.77
CA GLN A 73 15.84 29.93 -14.90
C GLN A 73 14.56 29.12 -15.07
N HIS A 74 14.21 28.74 -16.31
CA HIS A 74 13.06 27.88 -16.58
C HIS A 74 13.22 26.50 -15.93
N LEU A 75 14.38 25.87 -16.08
CA LEU A 75 14.68 24.58 -15.44
C LEU A 75 14.61 24.67 -13.91
N GLN A 76 15.13 25.76 -13.32
CA GLN A 76 15.05 25.98 -11.88
C GLN A 76 13.59 26.09 -11.39
N GLN A 77 12.74 26.84 -12.10
CA GLN A 77 11.32 26.92 -11.78
C GLN A 77 10.61 25.55 -11.92
N GLN A 78 10.97 24.76 -12.92
CA GLN A 78 10.44 23.39 -13.06
C GLN A 78 10.87 22.49 -11.90
N LEU A 79 12.15 22.56 -11.48
CA LEU A 79 12.67 21.81 -10.34
C LEU A 79 11.94 22.17 -9.05
N GLU A 80 11.71 23.45 -8.79
CA GLU A 80 10.96 23.91 -7.60
C GLU A 80 9.54 23.34 -7.57
N ARG A 81 8.82 23.41 -8.70
CA ARG A 81 7.46 22.88 -8.83
C ARG A 81 7.43 21.36 -8.59
N GLN A 82 8.34 20.62 -9.20
CA GLN A 82 8.43 19.18 -9.03
C GLN A 82 8.85 18.79 -7.61
N HIS A 83 9.68 19.59 -6.94
CA HIS A 83 10.00 19.39 -5.53
C HIS A 83 8.77 19.55 -4.62
N HIS A 84 7.91 20.53 -4.91
CA HIS A 84 6.67 20.72 -4.16
C HIS A 84 5.70 19.55 -4.37
N GLU A 85 5.56 19.09 -5.61
CA GLU A 85 4.74 17.92 -5.94
C GLU A 85 5.27 16.64 -5.28
N HIS A 86 6.59 16.47 -5.25
CA HIS A 86 7.25 15.34 -4.59
C HIS A 86 6.99 15.31 -3.09
N ALA A 87 7.12 16.46 -2.43
CA ALA A 87 6.80 16.59 -1.01
C ALA A 87 5.32 16.26 -0.73
N ARG A 88 4.41 16.73 -1.60
CA ARG A 88 2.97 16.40 -1.52
C ARG A 88 2.73 14.90 -1.68
N LEU A 89 3.35 14.24 -2.66
CA LEU A 89 3.22 12.80 -2.87
C LEU A 89 3.72 12.01 -1.66
N ARG A 90 4.84 12.41 -1.04
CA ARG A 90 5.32 11.78 0.20
C ARG A 90 4.33 11.90 1.36
N GLN A 91 3.68 13.05 1.51
CA GLN A 91 2.64 13.23 2.54
C GLN A 91 1.43 12.32 2.26
N LEU A 92 0.99 12.23 1.01
CA LEU A 92 -0.09 11.34 0.60
C LEU A 92 0.26 9.86 0.80
N GLU A 93 1.48 9.45 0.47
CA GLU A 93 1.98 8.09 0.75
C GLU A 93 1.95 7.78 2.24
N ALA A 94 2.45 8.68 3.09
CA ALA A 94 2.47 8.48 4.54
C ALA A 94 1.05 8.32 5.12
N ALA A 95 0.11 9.18 4.67
CA ALA A 95 -1.30 9.07 5.03
C ALA A 95 -1.89 7.73 4.55
N GLN A 96 -1.58 7.33 3.32
CA GLN A 96 -2.08 6.08 2.76
C GLN A 96 -1.49 4.84 3.44
N GLN A 97 -0.23 4.87 3.85
CA GLN A 97 0.39 3.82 4.67
C GLN A 97 -0.34 3.66 6.01
N HIS A 98 -0.74 4.77 6.64
CA HIS A 98 -1.58 4.72 7.83
C HIS A 98 -2.93 4.06 7.54
N HIS A 99 -3.61 4.43 6.45
CA HIS A 99 -4.87 3.80 6.03
C HIS A 99 -4.74 2.29 5.79
N VAL A 100 -3.64 1.84 5.16
CA VAL A 100 -3.37 0.40 4.95
C VAL A 100 -3.22 -0.32 6.29
N ARG A 101 -2.49 0.26 7.24
CA ARG A 101 -2.31 -0.34 8.58
C ARG A 101 -3.64 -0.47 9.32
N GLU A 102 -4.48 0.56 9.28
CA GLU A 102 -5.80 0.53 9.90
C GLU A 102 -6.73 -0.50 9.24
N ALA A 103 -6.71 -0.59 7.91
CA ALA A 103 -7.47 -1.61 7.18
C ALA A 103 -7.01 -3.03 7.53
N LEU A 104 -5.70 -3.26 7.65
CA LEU A 104 -5.12 -4.54 8.06
C LEU A 104 -5.53 -4.92 9.49
N LYS A 105 -5.46 -3.98 10.44
CA LYS A 105 -5.93 -4.22 11.81
C LYS A 105 -7.39 -4.61 11.84
N ALA A 106 -8.25 -3.89 11.10
CA ALA A 106 -9.68 -4.18 11.04
C ALA A 106 -9.98 -5.58 10.45
N LYS A 107 -9.19 -6.01 9.46
CA LYS A 107 -9.27 -7.37 8.89
C LYS A 107 -8.82 -8.43 9.91
N ASP A 108 -7.66 -8.23 10.54
CA ASP A 108 -7.04 -9.16 11.50
C ASP A 108 -7.97 -9.47 12.69
N VAL A 109 -8.69 -8.46 13.20
CA VAL A 109 -9.70 -8.66 14.25
C VAL A 109 -10.78 -9.67 13.83
N LEU A 110 -11.25 -9.60 12.58
CA LEU A 110 -12.26 -10.54 12.08
C LEU A 110 -11.69 -11.93 11.80
N GLU A 111 -10.43 -12.01 11.36
CA GLU A 111 -9.74 -13.29 11.16
C GLU A 111 -9.56 -14.04 12.48
N ARG A 112 -9.07 -13.37 13.52
CA ARG A 112 -8.95 -13.93 14.87
C ARG A 112 -10.30 -14.37 15.43
N LEU A 113 -11.34 -13.56 15.23
CA LEU A 113 -12.70 -13.94 15.66
C LEU A 113 -13.20 -15.19 14.93
N ARG A 114 -12.91 -15.32 13.63
CA ARG A 114 -13.24 -16.52 12.84
C ARG A 114 -12.50 -17.74 13.39
N GLU A 115 -11.21 -17.62 13.66
CA GLU A 115 -10.37 -18.69 14.23
C GLU A 115 -10.90 -19.17 15.58
N HIS A 116 -11.17 -18.25 16.51
CA HIS A 116 -11.76 -18.61 17.80
C HIS A 116 -13.12 -19.32 17.66
N ARG A 117 -13.97 -18.87 16.74
CA ARG A 117 -15.26 -19.52 16.48
C ARG A 117 -15.10 -20.91 15.86
N TRP A 118 -14.10 -21.08 15.01
CA TRP A 118 -13.76 -22.37 14.42
C TRP A 118 -13.25 -23.36 15.46
N GLU A 119 -12.38 -22.92 16.37
CA GLU A 119 -11.91 -23.74 17.48
C GLU A 119 -13.05 -24.18 18.40
N ALA A 120 -13.94 -23.25 18.76
CA ALA A 120 -15.12 -23.56 19.56
C ALA A 120 -16.04 -24.58 18.86
N PHE A 121 -16.24 -24.43 17.55
CA PHE A 121 -16.99 -25.39 16.75
C PHE A 121 -16.35 -26.79 16.76
N ARG A 122 -15.03 -26.89 16.56
CA ARG A 122 -14.31 -28.17 16.61
C ARG A 122 -14.41 -28.85 17.97
N ARG A 123 -14.29 -28.10 19.07
CA ARG A 123 -14.46 -28.64 20.42
C ARG A 123 -15.87 -29.17 20.66
N ALA A 124 -16.89 -28.49 20.12
CA ALA A 124 -18.27 -28.93 20.23
C ALA A 124 -18.55 -30.22 19.44
N GLU A 125 -18.08 -30.33 18.19
CA GLU A 125 -18.21 -31.55 17.39
C GLU A 125 -17.50 -32.73 18.06
N ALA A 126 -16.26 -32.54 18.55
CA ALA A 126 -15.53 -33.59 19.27
C ALA A 126 -16.27 -34.07 20.52
N SER A 127 -16.88 -33.15 21.28
CA SER A 127 -17.69 -33.51 22.45
C SER A 127 -18.98 -34.25 22.07
N GLN A 128 -19.63 -33.88 20.98
CA GLN A 128 -20.81 -34.59 20.47
C GLN A 128 -20.46 -36.00 19.98
N GLU A 129 -19.37 -36.15 19.23
CA GLU A 129 -18.86 -37.45 18.79
C GLU A 129 -18.58 -38.36 19.97
N GLN A 130 -17.90 -37.85 21.00
CA GLN A 130 -17.60 -38.63 22.20
C GLN A 130 -18.88 -39.09 22.92
N ARG A 131 -19.88 -38.21 23.07
CA ARG A 131 -21.18 -38.58 23.66
C ARG A 131 -21.89 -39.68 22.85
N LEU A 132 -21.86 -39.59 21.52
CA LEU A 132 -22.45 -40.61 20.64
C LEU A 132 -21.76 -41.97 20.81
N LEU A 133 -20.44 -42.00 20.93
CA LEU A 133 -19.67 -43.23 21.19
C LEU A 133 -20.00 -43.83 22.56
N ASP A 134 -20.12 -42.99 23.59
CA ASP A 134 -20.49 -43.42 24.94
C ASP A 134 -21.91 -44.01 24.97
N GLU A 135 -22.88 -43.36 24.31
CA GLU A 135 -24.25 -43.86 24.19
C GLU A 135 -24.33 -45.21 23.47
N VAL A 136 -23.58 -45.37 22.36
CA VAL A 136 -23.51 -46.66 21.63
C VAL A 136 -22.90 -47.74 22.52
N SER A 137 -21.86 -47.41 23.28
CA SER A 137 -21.18 -48.34 24.19
C SER A 137 -22.10 -48.79 25.33
N GLN A 138 -22.87 -47.87 25.92
CA GLN A 138 -23.84 -48.18 26.96
C GLN A 138 -24.99 -49.06 26.43
N ARG A 139 -25.53 -48.77 25.25
CA ARG A 139 -26.58 -49.58 24.62
C ARG A 139 -26.13 -51.00 24.30
N ARG A 140 -24.86 -51.21 23.94
CA ARG A 140 -24.28 -52.54 23.73
C ARG A 140 -24.11 -53.36 25.01
N ARG A 141 -23.92 -52.72 26.17
CA ARG A 141 -23.78 -53.42 27.46
C ARG A 141 -25.11 -53.84 28.09
N GLN A 142 -26.23 -53.29 27.62
CA GLN A 142 -27.57 -53.58 28.13
C GLN A 142 -28.33 -54.64 27.29
N ARG A 143 -27.70 -55.17 26.24
CA ARG A 143 -28.18 -56.32 25.45
C ARG A 143 -27.34 -57.53 25.76
#